data_AF-A0A2E0W8J3-F1
#
_entry.id   AF-A0A2E0W8J3-F1
#
_cell.length_a   1.000
_cell.length_b   1.000
_cell.length_c   1.000
_cell.angle_alpha   90.00
_cell.angle_beta   90.00
_cell.angle_gamma   90.00
#
_symmetry.space_group_name_H-M   'P 1'
#
loop_
_entity.id
_entity.type
_entity.pdbx_description
1 polymer ?
#
loop_
_entity_poly.entity_id
_entity_poly.type
_entity_poly.pdbx_seq_one_letter_code
_entity_poly.pdbx_strand_id
1 'polypeptide(L)' 'MEISFGVNIYDKDGDIVERGVYIFFGENAVIKFEDYDEFESFVKRFSNEQTLNEIKENWDRS' A
#
# COMPACT_ATOMS: atom_id res chain seq x y z
N MET A 1 12.26 -2.44 -9.83
CA MET A 1 10.84 -2.15 -9.63
C MET A 1 10.79 -0.90 -8.77
N GLU A 2 10.32 0.20 -9.33
CA GLU A 2 10.21 1.46 -8.58
C GLU A 2 8.90 1.43 -7.80
N ILE A 3 9.01 1.59 -6.48
CA ILE A 3 7.87 1.72 -5.57
C ILE A 3 7.80 3.19 -5.19
N SER A 4 6.63 3.80 -5.40
CA SER A 4 6.37 5.18 -4.98
C SER A 4 5.08 5.25 -4.17
N PHE A 5 4.94 6.33 -3.42
CA PHE A 5 3.81 6.56 -2.52
C PHE A 5 3.12 7.87 -2.88
N GLY A 6 1.79 7.87 -2.82
CA GLY A 6 0.97 9.06 -3.02
C GLY A 6 -0.04 9.23 -1.91
N VAL A 7 -0.43 10.48 -1.67
CA VAL A 7 -1.46 10.84 -0.70
C VAL A 7 -2.51 11.66 -1.44
N ASN A 8 -3.75 11.19 -1.39
CA ASN A 8 -4.90 11.70 -2.13
C ASN A 8 -4.74 11.65 -3.67
N ILE A 9 -5.87 11.83 -4.36
CA ILE A 9 -5.93 12.09 -5.80
C ILE A 9 -6.48 13.50 -5.98
N TYR A 10 -5.82 14.26 -6.85
CA TYR A 10 -6.15 15.63 -7.14
C TYR A 10 -6.64 15.76 -8.58
N ASP A 11 -7.58 16.66 -8.83
CA ASP A 11 -7.93 17.05 -10.20
C ASP A 11 -6.93 18.06 -10.78
N LYS A 12 -7.25 18.59 -11.96
CA LYS A 12 -6.39 19.54 -12.68
C LYS A 12 -6.29 20.90 -11.99
N ASP A 13 -7.29 21.24 -11.19
CA ASP A 13 -7.38 22.51 -10.48
C ASP A 13 -6.75 22.43 -9.08
N GLY A 14 -6.36 21.22 -8.67
CA GLY A 14 -5.67 20.93 -7.41
C GLY A 14 -6.62 20.59 -6.26
N ASP A 15 -7.91 20.39 -6.55
CA ASP A 15 -8.89 19.98 -5.56
C ASP A 15 -8.79 18.47 -5.29
N ILE A 16 -9.03 18.10 -4.03
CA ILE A 16 -9.01 16.69 -3.63
C ILE A 16 -10.28 16.02 -4.17
N VAL A 17 -10.09 15.11 -5.11
CA VAL A 17 -11.16 14.25 -5.65
C VAL A 17 -11.35 13.03 -4.77
N GLU A 18 -10.26 12.49 -4.22
CA GLU A 18 -10.29 11.27 -3.42
C GLU A 18 -9.23 11.28 -2.33
N ARG A 19 -9.62 10.91 -1.11
CA ARG A 19 -8.69 10.76 0.01
C ARG A 19 -8.18 9.34 0.13
N GLY A 20 -6.91 9.20 0.52
CA GLY A 20 -6.30 7.91 0.80
C GLY A 20 -4.79 7.93 0.67
N VAL A 21 -4.15 6.81 1.04
CA VAL A 21 -2.72 6.54 0.82
C VAL A 21 -2.58 5.48 -0.27
N TYR A 22 -1.67 5.67 -1.20
CA TYR A 22 -1.52 4.82 -2.38
C TYR A 22 -0.10 4.28 -2.50
N ILE A 23 0.03 3.00 -2.84
CA ILE A 23 1.31 2.39 -3.25
C ILE A 23 1.25 2.14 -4.76
N PHE A 24 2.23 2.68 -5.46
CA PHE A 24 2.38 2.53 -6.90
C PHE A 24 3.53 1.58 -7.24
N PHE A 25 3.29 0.75 -8.26
CA PHE A 25 4.32 -0.09 -8.88
C PHE A 25 4.48 0.38 -10.32
N GLY A 26 5.52 1.19 -10.57
CA GLY A 26 5.62 1.97 -11.81
C GLY A 26 4.51 3.02 -11.88
N GLU A 27 3.74 3.03 -12.97
CA GLU A 27 2.68 4.03 -13.21
C GLU A 27 1.30 3.64 -12.64
N ASN A 28 1.16 2.42 -12.12
CA ASN A 28 -0.13 1.90 -11.65
C ASN A 28 -0.24 1.94 -10.13
N ALA A 29 -1.34 2.47 -9.61
CA ALA A 29 -1.72 2.30 -8.21
C ALA A 29 -2.18 0.84 -8.01
N VAL A 30 -1.53 0.12 -7.08
CA VAL A 30 -1.83 -1.30 -6.83
C VAL A 30 -2.57 -1.48 -5.51
N ILE A 31 -2.32 -0.61 -4.53
CA ILE A 31 -2.93 -0.70 -3.21
C ILE A 31 -3.35 0.70 -2.78
N LYS A 32 -4.62 0.84 -2.36
CA LYS A 32 -5.19 2.03 -1.72
C LYS A 32 -5.53 1.69 -0.28
N PHE A 33 -5.20 2.60 0.63
CA PHE A 33 -5.63 2.65 2.02
C PHE A 33 -6.54 3.86 2.21
N GLU A 34 -7.60 3.73 3.01
CA GLU A 34 -8.57 4.80 3.27
C GLU A 34 -7.93 5.99 3.99
N ASP A 35 -7.01 5.70 4.92
CA ASP A 35 -6.28 6.70 5.69
C ASP A 35 -4.86 6.24 6.05
N TYR A 36 -4.17 7.11 6.79
CA TYR A 36 -2.80 6.86 7.24
C TYR A 36 -2.73 5.76 8.31
N ASP A 37 -3.74 5.61 9.17
CA ASP A 37 -3.73 4.64 10.27
C ASP A 37 -3.87 3.21 9.73
N GLU A 38 -4.69 3.03 8.70
CA GLU A 38 -4.79 1.77 7.95
C GLU A 38 -3.46 1.44 7.25
N PHE A 39 -2.86 2.41 6.57
CA PHE A 39 -1.54 2.23 5.93
C PHE A 39 -0.46 1.88 6.95
N GLU A 40 -0.40 2.57 8.09
CA GLU A 40 0.56 2.30 9.14
C GLU A 40 0.39 0.89 9.71
N SER A 41 -0.85 0.46 9.95
CA SER A 41 -1.18 -0.89 10.41
C SER A 41 -0.73 -1.96 9.41
N PHE A 42 -0.93 -1.71 8.12
CA PHE A 42 -0.43 -2.57 7.05
C PHE A 42 1.10 -2.69 7.10
N VAL A 43 1.83 -1.57 7.12
CA VAL A 43 3.31 -1.57 7.13
C VAL A 43 3.83 -2.30 8.36
N LYS A 44 3.26 -2.06 9.55
CA LYS A 44 3.66 -2.74 10.80
C LYS A 44 3.44 -4.25 10.70
N ARG A 45 2.33 -4.69 10.13
CA ARG A 45 2.02 -6.11 9.95
C ARG A 45 2.99 -6.78 8.96
N PHE A 46 3.28 -6.14 7.83
CA PHE A 46 4.18 -6.69 6.82
C PHE A 46 5.66 -6.63 7.23
N SER A 47 6.04 -5.69 8.08
CA SER A 47 7.39 -5.61 8.65
C SER A 47 7.63 -6.66 9.74
N ASN A 48 6.60 -7.40 10.13
CA ASN A 48 6.71 -8.47 11.13
C ASN A 48 7.25 -9.75 10.48
N GLU A 49 8.38 -10.24 10.99
CA GLU A 49 9.03 -11.48 10.54
C GLU A 49 8.10 -12.70 10.61
N GLN A 50 7.20 -12.76 11.61
CA GLN A 50 6.19 -13.82 11.69
C GLN A 50 5.27 -13.82 10.47
N THR A 51 4.79 -12.65 10.04
CA THR A 51 3.93 -12.53 8.86
C THR A 51 4.67 -12.95 7.58
N LEU A 52 5.95 -12.61 7.46
CA LEU A 52 6.77 -13.06 6.32
C LEU A 52 6.95 -14.58 6.31
N ASN A 53 7.17 -15.19 7.48
CA ASN A 53 7.29 -16.65 7.60
C ASN A 53 5.98 -17.37 7.27
N GLU A 54 4.84 -16.87 7.75
CA GLU A 54 3.51 -17.40 7.43
C GLU A 54 3.25 -17.39 5.91
N ILE A 55 3.60 -16.31 5.21
CA ILE A 55 3.46 -16.22 3.74
C ILE A 55 4.34 -17.28 3.06
N LYS A 56 5.59 -17.44 3.50
CA LYS A 56 6.52 -18.41 2.93
C LYS A 56 6.02 -19.85 3.10
N GLU A 57 5.53 -20.21 4.29
CA GLU A 57 4.98 -21.54 4.54
C GLU A 57 3.78 -21.86 3.65
N ASN A 58 2.93 -20.87 3.35
CA ASN A 58 1.80 -21.06 2.44
C ASN A 58 2.26 -21.23 0.98
N TRP A 59 3.28 -20.47 0.55
CA TRP A 59 3.88 -20.61 -0.77
C TRP A 59 4.47 -22.01 -0.98
N ASP A 60 5.25 -22.51 -0.03
CA ASP A 60 5.89 -23.84 -0.14
C ASP A 60 4.88 -25.01 -0.17
N ARG A 61 3.62 -24.75 0.18
CA ARG A 61 2.50 -25.72 0.13
C ARG A 61 1.68 -25.64 -1.16
N SER A 62 1.89 -24.62 -1.99
CA SER A 62 1.17 -24.36 -3.24
C SER A 62 1.82 -25.08 -4.42
#